data_AF-A0A291B6Y6-F1
#
_entry.id   AF-A0A291B6Y6-F1
#
_cell.length_a   1.000
_cell.length_b   1.000
_cell.length_c   1.000
_cell.angle_alpha   90.00
_cell.angle_beta   90.00
_cell.angle_gamma   90.00
#
_symmetry.space_group_name_H-M   'P 1'
#
loop_
_entity.id
_entity.type
_entity.pdbx_description
1 polymer ?
#
loop_
_entity_poly.entity_id
_entity_poly.type
_entity_poly.pdbx_seq_one_letter_code
_entity_poly.pdbx_strand_id
1 'polypeptide(L)' 'MNNIRHKTTNWKHYHQALINRGSLTFWIDKEDIQLWNHR' A
#
# COMPACT_ATOMS: atom_id res chain seq x y z
N MET A 1 -15.04 -16.21 20.39
CA MET A 1 -14.05 -15.92 19.33
C MET A 1 -13.06 -14.90 19.86
N ASN A 2 -11.80 -15.26 20.01
CA ASN A 2 -10.77 -14.35 20.52
C ASN A 2 -10.44 -13.33 19.42
N ASN A 3 -10.65 -12.04 19.67
CA ASN A 3 -10.36 -10.97 18.72
C ASN A 3 -8.85 -10.73 18.70
N ILE A 4 -8.14 -11.49 17.86
CA ILE A 4 -6.71 -11.33 17.65
C ILE A 4 -6.50 -10.04 16.85
N ARG A 5 -6.31 -8.93 17.55
CA ARG A 5 -5.84 -7.69 16.93
C ARG A 5 -4.38 -7.88 16.54
N HIS A 6 -4.14 -8.16 15.26
CA HIS A 6 -2.79 -8.15 14.70
C HIS A 6 -2.23 -6.73 14.80
N LYS A 7 -1.32 -6.50 15.76
CA LYS A 7 -0.58 -5.24 15.84
C LYS A 7 0.43 -5.23 14.70
N THR A 8 0.45 -4.16 13.91
CA THR A 8 1.50 -3.94 12.90
C THR A 8 2.81 -3.62 13.61
N THR A 9 3.56 -4.65 14.02
CA THR A 9 4.81 -4.52 14.79
C THR A 9 6.00 -4.09 13.93
N ASN A 10 5.91 -4.27 12.61
CA ASN A 10 7.03 -4.04 11.69
C ASN A 10 6.92 -2.73 10.87
N TRP A 11 6.05 -1.80 11.26
CA TRP A 11 5.80 -0.58 10.47
C TRP A 11 7.08 0.23 10.23
N LYS A 12 7.92 0.38 11.25
CA LYS A 12 9.15 1.18 11.17
C LYS A 12 10.13 0.66 10.11
N HIS A 13 10.42 -0.64 10.10
CA HIS A 13 11.37 -1.20 9.12
C HIS A 13 10.76 -1.26 7.72
N TYR A 14 9.47 -1.61 7.61
CA TYR A 14 8.76 -1.61 6.33
C TYR A 14 8.75 -0.22 5.69
N HIS A 15 8.48 0.82 6.49
CA HIS A 15 8.51 2.20 6.03
C HIS A 15 9.90 2.63 5.55
N GLN A 16 10.96 2.29 6.30
CA GLN A 16 12.32 2.59 5.86
C GLN A 16 12.69 1.87 4.56
N ALA A 17 12.25 0.61 4.41
CA ALA A 17 12.46 -0.15 3.17
C ALA A 17 11.72 0.49 1.98
N LEU A 18 10.52 1.02 2.19
CA LEU A 18 9.78 1.76 1.16
C LEU A 18 10.49 3.05 0.74
N ILE A 19 11.00 3.85 1.69
CA ILE A 19 11.79 5.05 1.39
C ILE A 19 13.03 4.70 0.57
N ASN A 20 13.77 3.66 0.99
CA ASN A 20 15.03 3.28 0.36
C ASN A 20 14.85 2.63 -1.03
N ARG A 21 13.65 2.12 -1.35
CA ARG A 21 13.36 1.49 -2.64
C ARG A 21 13.35 2.50 -3.81
N GLY A 22 13.14 3.78 -3.52
CA GLY A 22 13.15 4.87 -4.51
C GLY A 22 11.88 4.95 -5.37
N SER A 23 11.45 3.86 -6.00
CA SER A 23 10.25 3.79 -6.83
C SER A 23 9.26 2.72 -6.36
N LEU A 24 7.96 3.01 -6.51
CA LEU A 24 6.87 2.12 -6.13
C LEU A 24 6.02 1.82 -7.37
N THR A 25 6.17 0.61 -7.90
CA THR A 25 5.32 0.10 -8.98
C THR A 25 4.01 -0.42 -8.42
N PHE A 26 2.89 0.13 -8.89
CA PHE A 26 1.55 -0.39 -8.64
C PHE A 26 0.98 -0.95 -9.93
N TRP A 27 0.17 -2.01 -9.80
CA TRP A 27 -0.67 -2.49 -10.89
C TRP A 27 -2.06 -1.90 -10.66
N ILE A 28 -2.52 -1.11 -11.61
CA ILE A 28 -3.83 -0.46 -11.58
C ILE A 28 -4.57 -0.93 -12.83
N ASP A 29 -5.85 -1.26 -12.68
CA ASP A 29 -6.68 -1.60 -13.82
C ASP A 29 -6.91 -0.35 -14.71
N LYS A 30 -7.05 -0.57 -16.01
CA LYS A 30 -7.35 0.49 -16.96
C LYS A 30 -8.71 1.13 -16.67
N GLU A 31 -9.69 0.37 -16.18
CA GLU A 31 -11.01 0.86 -15.79
C GLU A 31 -10.92 1.85 -14.61
N ASP A 32 -10.08 1.55 -13.61
CA ASP A 32 -9.84 2.43 -12.46
C ASP A 32 -9.17 3.75 -12.86
N ILE A 33 -8.23 3.69 -13.83
CA ILE A 33 -7.58 4.88 -14.38
C ILE A 33 -8.61 5.76 -15.12
N GLN A 34 -9.55 5.16 -15.85
CA GLN A 34 -10.61 5.90 -16.53
C GLN A 34 -11.52 6.61 -15.52
N LEU A 35 -11.94 5.92 -14.46
CA LEU A 35 -12.80 6.50 -13.44
C LEU A 35 -12.19 7.73 -12.74
N TRP A 36 -10.87 7.75 -12.53
CA TRP A 36 -10.18 8.92 -11.97
C TRP A 36 -10.24 10.12 -12.93
N ASN A 37 -9.90 9.92 -14.20
CA ASN A 37 -9.86 11.00 -15.19
C ASN A 37 -11.24 11.58 -15.53
N HIS A 38 -12.32 10.95 -15.08
CA HIS A 38 -13.70 11.43 -15.24
C HIS A 38 -14.19 12.35 -14.10
N ARG A 39 -13.32 12.75 -13.17
CA ARG A 39 -13.59 13.80 -12.15
C ARG A 39 -13.03 15.15 -12.57
#